data_AF-A0A918M122-F1
#
_entry.id   AF-A0A918M122-F1
#
_cell.length_a   1.000
_cell.length_b   1.000
_cell.length_c   1.000
_cell.angle_alpha   90.00
_cell.angle_beta   90.00
_cell.angle_gamma   90.00
#
_symmetry.space_group_name_H-M   'P 1'
#
loop_
_entity.id
_entity.type
_entity.pdbx_description
1 polymer ?
#
loop_
_entity_poly.entity_id
_entity_poly.type
_entity_poly.pdbx_seq_one_letter_code
_entity_poly.pdbx_strand_id
1 'polypeptide(L)'
;MTAPAPAHLHRALAATLADAARSTGHRAESDAPLPGTNWAADILVTSPDGVRTVLQIPPLPARGQEIRERTAHVHQRGLNIVWFTPDAHDPPWLTTVPAARVVPPAHPGAPWTAPAAVQALTREACPCGPAWDHGVHRTWAPPQPVSVPVLLEGLLTRRLVHATVQAELPGRRFTCWARGQDVRAEADHLRMLAATDGALTEAARASTPYIPRPDGRPAAPLGRLLEAARHWGHQHTGVVCHIETASADWMAGGFVVTPGRTPSEVTAVVRPLPHTIDWNSALSTVPVLVGSSEEYFTLQRTAPQDAQILIL
;
A
#
# COMPACT_ATOMS: atom_id res chain seq x y z
N MET A 1 -11.65 -21.08 -30.75
CA MET A 1 -12.65 -20.00 -30.62
C MET A 1 -12.00 -18.70 -31.05
N THR A 2 -12.47 -18.10 -32.14
CA THR A 2 -12.02 -16.79 -32.62
C THR A 2 -12.42 -15.72 -31.60
N ALA A 3 -11.51 -14.82 -31.23
CA ALA A 3 -11.83 -13.72 -30.31
C ALA A 3 -12.97 -12.88 -30.91
N PRO A 4 -14.00 -12.51 -30.12
CA PRO A 4 -15.11 -11.69 -30.61
C PRO A 4 -14.61 -10.33 -31.09
N ALA A 5 -15.20 -9.81 -32.16
CA ALA A 5 -14.84 -8.52 -32.73
C ALA A 5 -14.98 -7.39 -31.68
N PRO A 6 -14.07 -6.39 -31.67
CA PRO A 6 -14.06 -5.33 -30.65
C PRO A 6 -15.41 -4.61 -30.47
N ALA A 7 -16.13 -4.35 -31.57
CA ALA A 7 -17.44 -3.69 -31.54
C ALA A 7 -18.54 -4.53 -30.86
N HIS A 8 -18.47 -5.87 -30.95
CA HIS A 8 -19.41 -6.75 -30.28
C HIS A 8 -19.15 -6.76 -28.76
N LEU A 9 -17.88 -6.83 -28.35
CA LEU A 9 -17.49 -6.74 -26.94
C LEU A 9 -17.92 -5.41 -26.32
N HIS A 10 -17.72 -4.30 -27.03
CA HIS A 10 -18.17 -2.97 -26.58
C HIS A 10 -19.67 -2.94 -26.28
N ARG A 11 -20.50 -3.35 -27.25
CA ARG A 11 -21.96 -3.38 -27.08
C ARG A 11 -22.41 -4.31 -25.95
N ALA A 12 -21.81 -5.50 -25.86
CA ALA A 12 -22.15 -6.47 -24.83
C ALA A 12 -21.80 -5.95 -23.42
N LEU A 13 -20.65 -5.30 -23.27
CA LEU A 13 -20.26 -4.67 -22.00
C LEU A 13 -21.17 -3.48 -21.67
N ALA A 14 -21.46 -2.60 -22.63
CA ALA A 14 -22.36 -1.47 -22.42
C ALA A 14 -23.76 -1.91 -21.97
N ALA A 15 -24.34 -2.92 -22.62
CA ALA A 15 -25.62 -3.51 -22.20
C ALA A 15 -25.55 -4.06 -20.76
N THR A 16 -24.49 -4.82 -20.45
CA THR A 16 -24.29 -5.40 -19.10
C THR A 16 -24.20 -4.31 -18.03
N LEU A 17 -23.45 -3.24 -18.27
CA LEU A 17 -23.29 -2.13 -17.34
C LEU A 17 -24.61 -1.37 -17.15
N ALA A 18 -25.38 -1.14 -18.23
CA ALA A 18 -26.68 -0.48 -18.16
C ALA A 18 -27.69 -1.31 -17.36
N ASP A 19 -27.76 -2.61 -17.59
CA ASP A 19 -28.68 -3.51 -16.89
C ASP A 19 -28.31 -3.66 -15.42
N ALA A 20 -27.02 -3.76 -15.11
CA ALA A 20 -26.52 -3.76 -13.73
C ALA A 20 -26.80 -2.43 -13.00
N ALA A 21 -26.69 -1.29 -13.68
CA ALA A 21 -27.08 -0.01 -13.08
C ALA A 21 -28.59 0.02 -12.77
N ARG A 22 -29.43 -0.43 -13.70
CA ARG A 22 -30.90 -0.47 -13.49
C ARG A 22 -31.31 -1.41 -12.36
N SER A 23 -30.68 -2.58 -12.25
CA SER A 23 -31.00 -3.55 -11.20
C SER A 23 -30.72 -3.04 -9.79
N THR A 24 -29.85 -2.03 -9.65
CA THR A 24 -29.57 -1.35 -8.38
C THR A 24 -30.51 -0.16 -8.10
N GLY A 25 -31.59 0.00 -8.88
CA GLY A 25 -32.58 1.06 -8.71
C GLY A 25 -32.20 2.42 -9.32
N HIS A 26 -31.13 2.47 -10.12
CA HIS A 26 -30.71 3.69 -10.80
C HIS A 26 -31.37 3.82 -12.18
N ARG A 27 -31.53 5.05 -12.69
CA ARG A 27 -31.88 5.27 -14.10
C ARG A 27 -30.62 5.18 -14.94
N ALA A 28 -30.65 4.45 -16.06
CA ALA A 28 -29.51 4.32 -16.96
C ALA A 28 -29.94 4.54 -18.42
N GLU A 29 -29.31 5.51 -19.06
CA GLU A 29 -29.50 5.91 -20.46
C GLU A 29 -28.25 5.52 -21.26
N SER A 30 -28.44 4.75 -22.34
CA SER A 30 -27.35 4.35 -23.23
C SER A 30 -27.14 5.37 -24.35
N ASP A 31 -25.90 5.53 -24.82
CA ASP A 31 -25.52 6.49 -25.87
C ASP A 31 -26.01 7.93 -25.55
N ALA A 32 -25.94 8.30 -24.27
CA ALA A 32 -26.54 9.52 -23.75
C ALA A 32 -25.69 10.76 -24.07
N PRO A 33 -26.27 11.81 -24.69
CA PRO A 33 -25.54 13.04 -24.95
C PRO A 33 -25.14 13.72 -23.63
N LEU A 34 -23.89 14.16 -23.54
CA LEU A 34 -23.42 14.94 -22.40
C LEU A 34 -23.43 16.44 -22.76
N PRO A 35 -24.01 17.30 -21.91
CA PRO A 35 -24.07 18.73 -22.19
C PRO A 35 -22.69 19.36 -22.43
N GLY A 36 -22.53 20.01 -23.59
CA GLY A 36 -21.31 20.72 -23.95
C GLY A 36 -20.12 19.80 -24.29
N THR A 37 -20.36 18.53 -24.61
CA THR A 37 -19.36 17.65 -25.24
C THR A 37 -19.79 17.33 -26.68
N ASN A 38 -18.84 16.97 -27.53
CA ASN A 38 -19.09 16.47 -28.89
C ASN A 38 -19.18 14.94 -28.96
N TRP A 39 -19.29 14.27 -27.81
CA TRP A 39 -19.33 12.82 -27.69
C TRP A 39 -20.39 12.41 -26.66
N ALA A 40 -20.98 11.23 -26.86
CA ALA A 40 -22.00 10.66 -25.98
C ALA A 40 -21.37 9.70 -24.96
N ALA A 41 -21.89 9.71 -23.74
CA ALA A 41 -21.59 8.67 -22.76
C ALA A 41 -22.09 7.32 -23.29
N ASP A 42 -21.29 6.26 -23.14
CA ASP A 42 -21.80 4.91 -23.43
C ASP A 42 -23.01 4.64 -22.55
N ILE A 43 -22.91 4.99 -21.26
CA ILE A 43 -24.03 4.95 -20.32
C ILE A 43 -23.95 6.15 -19.38
N LEU A 44 -25.06 6.85 -19.24
CA LEU A 44 -25.28 7.84 -18.19
C LEU A 44 -26.20 7.24 -17.13
N VAL A 45 -25.70 7.14 -15.91
CA VAL A 45 -26.46 6.68 -14.75
C VAL A 45 -26.86 7.87 -13.89
N THR A 46 -28.14 7.93 -13.52
CA THR A 46 -28.67 8.91 -12.57
C THR A 46 -29.18 8.17 -11.34
N SER A 47 -28.61 8.49 -10.18
CA SER A 47 -29.03 7.94 -8.89
C SER A 47 -30.34 8.55 -8.39
N PRO A 48 -31.01 7.91 -7.42
CA PRO A 48 -32.23 8.45 -6.82
C PRO A 48 -32.06 9.84 -6.20
N ASP A 49 -30.87 10.17 -5.69
CA ASP A 49 -30.51 11.49 -5.14
C ASP A 49 -30.03 12.49 -6.21
N GLY A 50 -30.16 12.15 -7.50
CA GLY A 50 -29.87 13.04 -8.63
C GLY A 50 -28.40 13.12 -9.04
N VAL A 51 -27.50 12.38 -8.39
CA VAL A 51 -26.09 12.29 -8.77
C VAL A 51 -25.96 11.57 -10.11
N ARG A 52 -25.17 12.14 -11.01
CA ARG A 52 -24.96 11.60 -12.36
C ARG A 52 -23.55 11.03 -12.51
N THR A 53 -23.48 9.81 -13.01
CA THR A 53 -22.24 9.05 -13.23
C THR A 53 -22.20 8.54 -14.66
N VAL A 54 -21.13 8.87 -15.37
CA VAL A 54 -20.81 8.35 -16.70
C VAL A 54 -20.09 7.02 -16.56
N LEU A 55 -20.59 5.97 -17.19
CA LEU A 55 -19.86 4.71 -17.35
C LEU A 55 -19.37 4.67 -18.80
N GLN A 56 -18.05 4.61 -19.00
CA GLN A 56 -17.44 4.74 -20.31
C GLN A 56 -16.54 3.55 -20.64
N ILE A 57 -16.60 3.08 -21.88
CA ILE A 57 -15.69 2.10 -22.46
C ILE A 57 -14.74 2.86 -23.39
N PRO A 58 -13.42 2.65 -23.28
CA PRO A 58 -12.45 3.42 -24.03
C PRO A 58 -12.54 3.11 -25.55
N PRO A 59 -12.46 4.13 -26.43
CA PRO A 59 -12.35 3.89 -27.86
C PRO A 59 -11.02 3.20 -28.17
N LEU A 60 -11.01 2.20 -29.04
CA LEU A 60 -9.79 1.48 -29.41
C LEU A 60 -9.17 2.07 -30.70
N PRO A 61 -7.86 2.40 -30.73
CA PRO A 61 -6.90 2.38 -29.62
C PRO A 61 -7.03 3.62 -28.71
N ALA A 62 -6.99 3.42 -27.39
CA ALA A 62 -7.16 4.49 -26.43
C ALA A 62 -5.81 5.06 -25.97
N ARG A 63 -5.63 6.39 -26.04
CA ARG A 63 -4.43 7.05 -25.51
C ARG A 63 -4.68 7.55 -24.09
N GLY A 64 -3.71 7.33 -23.19
CA GLY A 64 -3.87 7.70 -21.78
C GLY A 64 -4.07 9.20 -21.54
N GLN A 65 -3.47 10.06 -22.37
CA GLN A 65 -3.70 11.51 -22.29
C GLN A 65 -5.15 11.88 -22.62
N GLU A 66 -5.71 11.33 -23.69
CA GLU A 66 -7.11 11.57 -24.10
C GLU A 66 -8.09 11.13 -23.01
N ILE A 67 -7.86 9.96 -22.41
CA ILE A 67 -8.68 9.46 -21.29
C ILE A 67 -8.63 10.41 -20.10
N ARG A 68 -7.45 10.93 -19.73
CA ARG A 68 -7.30 11.89 -18.64
C ARG A 68 -8.00 13.22 -18.94
N GLU A 69 -7.83 13.75 -20.15
CA GLU A 69 -8.47 15.00 -20.57
C GLU A 69 -10.00 14.87 -20.57
N ARG A 70 -10.55 13.78 -21.11
CA ARG A 70 -11.99 13.49 -21.04
C ARG A 70 -12.47 13.35 -19.60
N THR A 71 -11.72 12.65 -18.75
CA THR A 71 -12.04 12.48 -17.33
C THR A 71 -12.12 13.84 -16.61
N ALA A 72 -11.10 14.69 -16.79
CA ALA A 72 -11.08 16.02 -16.22
C ALA A 72 -12.25 16.88 -16.73
N HIS A 73 -12.56 16.80 -18.02
CA HIS A 73 -13.64 17.55 -18.64
C HIS A 73 -15.04 17.17 -18.12
N VAL A 74 -15.26 15.89 -17.82
CA VAL A 74 -16.50 15.40 -17.19
C VAL A 74 -16.60 15.89 -15.75
N HIS A 75 -15.50 15.81 -14.98
CA HIS A 75 -15.46 16.32 -13.60
C HIS A 75 -15.69 17.83 -13.49
N GLN A 76 -15.14 18.63 -14.41
CA GLN A 76 -15.38 20.08 -14.47
C GLN A 76 -16.86 20.45 -14.62
N ARG A 77 -17.70 19.51 -15.06
CA ARG A 77 -19.16 19.68 -15.20
C ARG A 77 -19.96 19.12 -14.02
N GLY A 78 -19.29 18.73 -12.94
CA GLY A 78 -19.93 18.16 -11.76
C GLY A 78 -20.47 16.74 -11.95
N LEU A 79 -20.00 16.03 -12.98
CA LEU A 79 -20.35 14.64 -13.25
C LEU A 79 -19.24 13.70 -12.72
N ASN A 80 -19.64 12.51 -12.30
CA ASN A 80 -18.69 11.42 -12.03
C ASN A 80 -18.44 10.63 -13.32
N ILE A 81 -17.29 9.96 -13.43
CA ILE A 81 -16.96 9.06 -14.53
C ILE A 81 -16.22 7.83 -14.02
N VAL A 82 -16.54 6.67 -14.58
CA VAL A 82 -15.81 5.41 -14.39
C VAL A 82 -15.56 4.76 -15.74
N TRP A 83 -14.30 4.42 -16.01
CA TRP A 83 -13.90 3.72 -17.24
C TRP A 83 -13.90 2.20 -17.05
N PHE A 84 -14.40 1.45 -18.03
CA PHE A 84 -14.38 -0.01 -18.04
C PHE A 84 -13.65 -0.50 -19.28
N THR A 85 -12.60 -1.29 -19.08
CA THR A 85 -11.86 -1.87 -20.22
C THR A 85 -11.95 -3.40 -20.21
N PRO A 86 -12.37 -4.02 -21.33
CA PRO A 86 -12.30 -5.47 -21.50
C PRO A 86 -10.92 -5.96 -21.97
N ASP A 87 -9.93 -5.07 -22.06
CA ASP A 87 -8.60 -5.39 -22.58
C ASP A 87 -7.87 -6.38 -21.67
N ALA A 88 -7.14 -7.31 -22.27
CA ALA A 88 -6.47 -8.40 -21.56
C ALA A 88 -5.25 -7.91 -20.77
N HIS A 89 -4.62 -6.83 -21.25
CA HIS A 89 -3.48 -6.20 -20.59
C HIS A 89 -3.91 -4.93 -19.88
N ASP A 90 -3.30 -4.65 -18.73
CA ASP A 90 -3.55 -3.40 -18.01
C ASP A 90 -2.97 -2.22 -18.78
N PRO A 91 -3.82 -1.33 -19.33
CA PRO A 91 -3.30 -0.20 -20.06
C PRO A 91 -2.69 0.81 -19.07
N PRO A 92 -1.65 1.57 -19.46
CA PRO A 92 -0.96 2.49 -18.55
C PRO A 92 -1.86 3.56 -17.91
N TRP A 93 -3.03 3.84 -18.49
CA TRP A 93 -3.98 4.82 -17.96
C TRP A 93 -4.89 4.27 -16.86
N LEU A 94 -4.98 2.95 -16.68
CA LEU A 94 -5.92 2.31 -15.76
C LEU A 94 -5.78 2.78 -14.30
N THR A 95 -4.55 3.11 -13.87
CA THR A 95 -4.25 3.58 -12.51
C THR A 95 -4.30 5.11 -12.36
N THR A 96 -4.56 5.84 -13.46
CA THR A 96 -4.48 7.31 -13.51
C THR A 96 -5.85 8.00 -13.50
N VAL A 97 -6.92 7.25 -13.73
CA VAL A 97 -8.32 7.72 -13.74
C VAL A 97 -9.19 6.69 -13.04
N PRO A 98 -10.41 7.03 -12.59
CA PRO A 98 -11.33 6.05 -12.03
C PRO A 98 -11.68 5.00 -13.09
N ALA A 99 -11.14 3.79 -12.96
CA ALA A 99 -11.29 2.75 -13.96
C ALA A 99 -11.31 1.34 -13.37
N ALA A 100 -11.87 0.39 -14.10
CA ALA A 100 -11.87 -1.02 -13.77
C ALA A 100 -11.61 -1.87 -15.02
N ARG A 101 -10.70 -2.85 -14.89
CA ARG A 101 -10.57 -3.92 -15.87
C ARG A 101 -11.70 -4.93 -15.66
N VAL A 102 -12.33 -5.33 -16.74
CA VAL A 102 -13.36 -6.37 -16.77
C VAL A 102 -12.96 -7.49 -17.73
N VAL A 103 -13.47 -8.69 -17.48
CA VAL A 103 -13.22 -9.87 -18.30
C VAL A 103 -14.57 -10.38 -18.79
N PRO A 104 -14.69 -10.69 -20.10
CA PRO A 104 -15.92 -11.23 -20.66
C PRO A 104 -16.28 -12.60 -20.02
N PRO A 105 -17.57 -12.98 -20.01
CA PRO A 105 -18.02 -14.27 -19.53
C PRO A 105 -17.29 -15.43 -20.22
N ALA A 106 -16.90 -16.45 -19.46
CA ALA A 106 -16.27 -17.66 -20.00
C ALA A 106 -17.24 -18.50 -20.86
N HIS A 107 -18.53 -18.44 -20.57
CA HIS A 107 -19.60 -19.10 -21.32
C HIS A 107 -20.88 -18.23 -21.29
N PRO A 108 -21.82 -18.45 -22.22
CA PRO A 108 -23.12 -17.77 -22.20
C PRO A 108 -23.81 -17.90 -20.83
N GLY A 109 -24.40 -16.82 -20.35
CA GLY A 109 -25.09 -16.77 -19.05
C GLY A 109 -24.19 -16.56 -17.83
N ALA A 110 -22.85 -16.69 -17.95
CA ALA A 110 -21.95 -16.31 -16.87
C ALA A 110 -21.87 -14.77 -16.73
N PRO A 111 -21.61 -14.22 -15.53
CA PRO A 111 -21.45 -12.79 -15.36
C PRO A 111 -20.11 -12.31 -15.92
N TRP A 112 -20.06 -11.06 -16.36
CA TRP A 112 -18.80 -10.34 -16.51
C TRP A 112 -18.13 -10.20 -15.14
N THR A 113 -16.81 -10.31 -15.10
CA THR A 113 -16.04 -10.25 -13.86
C THR A 113 -15.00 -9.14 -13.90
N ALA A 114 -14.62 -8.62 -12.74
CA ALA A 114 -13.61 -7.61 -12.55
C ALA A 114 -12.55 -8.18 -11.60
N PRO A 115 -11.54 -8.90 -12.11
CA PRO A 115 -10.67 -9.76 -11.31
C PRO A 115 -9.78 -9.00 -10.32
N ALA A 116 -9.46 -7.74 -10.62
CA ALA A 116 -8.52 -6.92 -9.85
C ALA A 116 -9.12 -5.56 -9.46
N ALA A 117 -10.45 -5.40 -9.49
CA ALA A 117 -11.06 -4.09 -9.36
C ALA A 117 -11.12 -3.59 -7.91
N VAL A 118 -11.39 -4.47 -6.94
CA VAL A 118 -11.65 -4.07 -5.55
C VAL A 118 -10.57 -4.62 -4.62
N GLN A 119 -9.95 -3.71 -3.88
CA GLN A 119 -8.97 -3.99 -2.84
C GLN A 119 -9.64 -3.93 -1.46
N ALA A 120 -9.16 -4.75 -0.54
CA ALA A 120 -9.63 -4.79 0.84
C ALA A 120 -8.47 -4.61 1.80
N LEU A 121 -8.66 -3.80 2.83
CA LEU A 121 -7.68 -3.68 3.90
C LEU A 121 -7.91 -4.81 4.91
N THR A 122 -6.99 -5.75 4.96
CA THR A 122 -6.98 -6.82 5.95
C THR A 122 -6.20 -6.40 7.17
N ARG A 123 -6.68 -6.86 8.32
CA ARG A 123 -6.00 -6.74 9.60
C ARG A 123 -5.46 -8.12 9.91
N GLU A 124 -4.15 -8.22 9.94
CA GLU A 124 -3.50 -9.43 10.40
C GLU A 124 -3.02 -9.17 11.82
N ALA A 125 -3.42 -10.07 12.72
CA ALA A 125 -2.75 -10.16 14.01
C ALA A 125 -1.31 -10.53 13.69
N CYS A 126 -0.39 -9.59 13.85
CA CYS A 126 0.99 -9.90 13.57
C CYS A 126 1.44 -10.97 14.57
N PRO A 127 1.93 -12.14 14.11
CA PRO A 127 2.56 -13.11 15.00
C PRO A 127 3.88 -12.57 15.59
N CYS A 128 4.33 -11.39 15.16
CA CYS A 128 5.49 -10.69 15.68
C CYS A 128 5.29 -10.03 17.07
N GLY A 129 4.35 -10.49 17.92
CA GLY A 129 4.13 -9.90 19.26
C GLY A 129 4.06 -10.88 20.44
N PRO A 130 4.66 -10.57 21.63
CA PRO A 130 5.42 -9.36 22.04
C PRO A 130 6.93 -9.60 22.31
N ALA A 131 7.77 -8.56 22.15
CA ALA A 131 8.27 -7.80 23.31
C ALA A 131 8.27 -6.24 23.18
N TRP A 132 7.97 -5.65 22.02
CA TRP A 132 7.80 -4.19 21.90
C TRP A 132 6.55 -3.92 21.06
N ASP A 133 5.61 -3.15 21.60
CA ASP A 133 4.19 -3.06 21.24
C ASP A 133 3.92 -2.52 19.82
N HIS A 134 4.18 -3.33 18.79
CA HIS A 134 3.70 -3.10 17.43
C HIS A 134 2.30 -3.72 17.31
N GLY A 135 1.28 -2.87 17.26
CA GLY A 135 -0.11 -3.26 17.14
C GLY A 135 -0.46 -4.03 15.86
N VAL A 136 -1.77 -4.22 15.64
CA VAL A 136 -2.35 -4.92 14.48
C VAL A 136 -1.74 -4.44 13.15
N HIS A 137 -1.09 -5.35 12.40
CA HIS A 137 -0.60 -5.06 11.06
C HIS A 137 -1.78 -4.94 10.10
N ARG A 138 -1.67 -3.96 9.20
CA ARG A 138 -2.67 -3.70 8.18
C ARG A 138 -2.02 -3.87 6.83
N THR A 139 -2.65 -4.66 5.99
CA THR A 139 -2.17 -4.93 4.64
C THR A 139 -3.32 -4.85 3.65
N TRP A 140 -3.01 -4.42 2.44
CA TRP A 140 -3.96 -4.51 1.34
C TRP A 140 -3.90 -5.91 0.77
N ALA A 141 -4.94 -6.70 1.02
CA ALA A 141 -5.04 -8.07 0.52
C ALA A 141 -5.04 -8.08 -1.02
N PRO A 142 -4.57 -9.17 -1.64
CA PRO A 142 -4.72 -9.35 -3.08
C PRO A 142 -6.18 -9.14 -3.52
N PRO A 143 -6.43 -8.44 -4.65
CA PRO A 143 -7.78 -8.14 -5.06
C PRO A 143 -8.51 -9.44 -5.42
N GLN A 144 -9.74 -9.55 -4.96
CA GLN A 144 -10.58 -10.71 -5.26
C GLN A 144 -11.44 -10.43 -6.51
N PRO A 145 -11.68 -11.45 -7.36
CA PRO A 145 -12.61 -11.30 -8.47
C PRO A 145 -14.03 -11.00 -7.98
N VAL A 146 -14.61 -9.92 -8.49
CA VAL A 146 -16.01 -9.55 -8.24
C VAL A 146 -16.78 -9.56 -9.55
N SER A 147 -18.10 -9.81 -9.50
CA SER A 147 -18.94 -9.65 -10.69
C SER A 147 -19.14 -8.16 -10.99
N VAL A 148 -19.33 -7.80 -12.27
CA VAL A 148 -19.62 -6.42 -12.68
C VAL A 148 -20.84 -5.84 -11.97
N PRO A 149 -21.97 -6.58 -11.77
CA PRO A 149 -23.08 -6.08 -10.98
C PRO A 149 -22.71 -5.69 -9.54
N VAL A 150 -21.91 -6.52 -8.84
CA VAL A 150 -21.47 -6.24 -7.47
C VAL A 150 -20.53 -5.03 -7.43
N LEU A 151 -19.63 -4.93 -8.40
CA LEU A 151 -18.75 -3.76 -8.55
C LEU A 151 -19.60 -2.48 -8.75
N LEU A 152 -20.55 -2.49 -9.70
CA LEU A 152 -21.39 -1.34 -9.99
C LEU A 152 -22.28 -0.95 -8.83
N GLU A 153 -22.88 -1.90 -8.12
CA GLU A 153 -23.64 -1.61 -6.90
C GLU A 153 -22.75 -0.85 -5.90
N GLY A 154 -21.54 -1.35 -5.64
CA GLY A 154 -20.59 -0.71 -4.74
C GLY A 154 -20.19 0.71 -5.16
N LEU A 155 -19.97 0.92 -6.47
CA LEU A 155 -19.63 2.22 -7.05
C LEU A 155 -20.80 3.21 -6.94
N LEU A 156 -21.98 2.82 -7.41
CA LEU A 156 -23.15 3.70 -7.50
C LEU A 156 -23.74 4.02 -6.13
N THR A 157 -23.66 3.09 -5.17
CA THR A 157 -24.04 3.33 -3.77
C THR A 157 -22.96 4.04 -2.96
N ARG A 158 -21.83 4.42 -3.59
CA ARG A 158 -20.67 5.09 -2.94
C ARG A 158 -20.07 4.30 -1.78
N ARG A 159 -20.27 2.98 -1.75
CA ARG A 159 -19.58 2.07 -0.82
C ARG A 159 -18.12 1.87 -1.22
N LEU A 160 -17.86 1.87 -2.51
CA LEU A 160 -16.52 1.85 -3.10
C LEU A 160 -16.09 3.26 -3.48
N VAL A 161 -14.83 3.58 -3.17
CA VAL A 161 -14.19 4.84 -3.52
C VAL A 161 -12.91 4.55 -4.30
N HIS A 162 -12.62 5.40 -5.28
CA HIS A 162 -11.34 5.36 -5.99
C HIS A 162 -10.33 6.14 -5.17
N ALA A 163 -9.29 5.48 -4.67
CA ALA A 163 -8.33 6.08 -3.76
C ALA A 163 -6.90 5.65 -4.10
N THR A 164 -5.96 6.56 -3.88
CA THR A 164 -4.54 6.25 -3.82
C THR A 164 -4.19 5.87 -2.39
N VAL A 165 -3.74 4.63 -2.21
CA VAL A 165 -3.42 4.03 -0.91
C VAL A 165 -1.94 3.64 -0.87
N GLN A 166 -1.43 3.42 0.34
CA GLN A 166 -0.03 3.01 0.56
C GLN A 166 0.04 1.49 0.72
N ALA A 167 0.99 0.85 0.03
CA ALA A 167 1.30 -0.56 0.23
C ALA A 167 2.11 -0.76 1.52
N GLU A 168 2.26 -2.02 1.96
CA GLU A 168 3.02 -2.39 3.17
C GLU A 168 4.44 -1.80 3.21
N LEU A 169 5.08 -1.64 2.04
CA LEU A 169 6.39 -0.99 1.94
C LEU A 169 6.23 0.54 1.96
N PRO A 170 6.90 1.24 2.92
CA PRO A 170 6.87 2.69 2.99
C PRO A 170 7.17 3.35 1.64
N GLY A 171 6.28 4.25 1.20
CA GLY A 171 6.48 5.05 -0.02
C GLY A 171 5.95 4.44 -1.33
N ARG A 172 5.55 3.15 -1.37
CA ARG A 172 4.85 2.61 -2.54
C ARG A 172 3.37 2.95 -2.48
N ARG A 173 2.88 3.74 -3.44
CA ARG A 173 1.48 4.11 -3.59
C ARG A 173 0.88 3.46 -4.82
N PHE A 174 -0.37 3.05 -4.72
CA PHE A 174 -1.15 2.57 -5.86
C PHE A 174 -2.58 3.06 -5.76
N THR A 175 -3.26 3.11 -6.90
CA THR A 175 -4.65 3.56 -6.99
C THR A 175 -5.56 2.37 -7.21
N CYS A 176 -6.66 2.29 -6.47
CA CYS A 176 -7.61 1.19 -6.55
C CYS A 176 -9.03 1.63 -6.17
N TRP A 177 -10.01 0.77 -6.45
CA TRP A 177 -11.29 0.83 -5.75
C TRP A 177 -11.19 0.08 -4.43
N ALA A 178 -11.64 0.69 -3.36
CA ALA A 178 -11.69 0.07 -2.04
C ALA A 178 -12.93 0.54 -1.29
N ARG A 179 -13.32 -0.18 -0.23
CA ARG A 179 -14.40 0.29 0.64
C ARG A 179 -13.98 1.59 1.30
N GLY A 180 -14.89 2.57 1.37
CA GLY A 180 -14.57 3.87 1.99
C GLY A 180 -14.10 3.74 3.46
N GLN A 181 -14.59 2.74 4.18
CA GLN A 181 -14.15 2.45 5.56
C GLN A 181 -12.70 1.95 5.63
N ASP A 182 -12.24 1.20 4.63
CA ASP A 182 -10.89 0.62 4.59
C ASP A 182 -9.88 1.74 4.29
N VAL A 183 -10.20 2.60 3.32
CA VAL A 183 -9.40 3.80 3.01
C VAL A 183 -9.31 4.75 4.21
N ARG A 184 -10.42 4.97 4.93
CA ARG A 184 -10.42 5.78 6.15
C ARG A 184 -9.59 5.13 7.25
N ALA A 185 -9.76 3.82 7.47
CA ALA A 185 -8.99 3.10 8.46
C ALA A 185 -7.48 3.20 8.19
N GLU A 186 -7.06 3.07 6.93
CA GLU A 186 -5.66 3.26 6.54
C GLU A 186 -5.19 4.71 6.77
N ALA A 187 -5.97 5.70 6.32
CA ALA A 187 -5.63 7.11 6.54
C ALA A 187 -5.51 7.46 8.04
N ASP A 188 -6.41 6.96 8.88
CA ASP A 188 -6.38 7.15 10.33
C ASP A 188 -5.16 6.45 10.96
N HIS A 189 -4.78 5.28 10.45
CA HIS A 189 -3.58 4.58 10.89
C HIS A 189 -2.31 5.35 10.50
N LEU A 190 -2.20 5.83 9.26
CA LEU A 190 -1.07 6.65 8.83
C LEU A 190 -0.99 7.97 9.60
N ARG A 191 -2.12 8.60 9.93
CA ARG A 191 -2.16 9.78 10.80
C ARG A 191 -1.71 9.46 12.22
N MET A 192 -2.14 8.32 12.77
CA MET A 192 -1.68 7.84 14.07
C MET A 192 -0.17 7.60 14.05
N LEU A 193 0.35 6.90 13.05
CA LEU A 193 1.79 6.67 12.90
C LEU A 193 2.56 8.00 12.77
N ALA A 194 2.06 8.95 11.97
CA ALA A 194 2.68 10.26 11.83
C ALA A 194 2.56 11.12 13.10
N ALA A 195 1.48 11.00 13.87
CA ALA A 195 1.30 11.67 15.15
C ALA A 195 2.17 11.03 16.24
N THR A 196 2.33 9.71 16.24
CA THR A 196 3.26 9.00 17.11
C THR A 196 4.69 9.35 16.73
N ASP A 197 5.04 9.40 15.44
CA ASP A 197 6.38 9.80 14.98
C ASP A 197 6.64 11.29 15.29
N GLY A 198 5.64 12.15 15.10
CA GLY A 198 5.68 13.57 15.47
C GLY A 198 5.79 13.78 16.98
N ALA A 199 5.01 13.07 17.78
CA ALA A 199 5.06 13.11 19.24
C ALA A 199 6.32 12.45 19.79
N LEU A 200 6.86 11.40 19.15
CA LEU A 200 8.17 10.83 19.47
C LEU A 200 9.28 11.80 19.07
N THR A 201 9.13 12.53 17.97
CA THR A 201 10.07 13.57 17.51
C THR A 201 10.01 14.80 18.42
N GLU A 202 8.83 15.22 18.85
CA GLU A 202 8.59 16.37 19.72
C GLU A 202 8.92 16.05 21.18
N ALA A 203 8.57 14.85 21.67
CA ALA A 203 9.07 14.33 22.94
C ALA A 203 10.58 14.11 22.88
N ALA A 204 11.16 13.66 21.77
CA ALA A 204 12.61 13.61 21.61
C ALA A 204 13.22 15.02 21.66
N ARG A 205 12.60 16.03 21.03
CA ARG A 205 13.06 17.43 21.09
C ARG A 205 12.89 18.05 22.49
N ALA A 206 11.76 17.82 23.16
CA ALA A 206 11.43 18.35 24.48
C ALA A 206 12.17 17.63 25.62
N SER A 207 12.52 16.36 25.42
CA SER A 207 13.27 15.53 26.38
C SER A 207 14.78 15.53 26.14
N THR A 208 15.31 16.46 25.34
CA THR A 208 16.76 16.59 25.13
C THR A 208 17.32 17.78 25.92
N PRO A 209 17.83 17.56 27.15
CA PRO A 209 19.03 18.23 27.58
C PRO A 209 20.26 17.56 26.94
N TYR A 210 21.29 18.38 26.82
CA TYR A 210 22.62 18.13 26.25
C TYR A 210 23.48 17.19 27.15
N ILE A 211 24.47 16.52 26.52
CA ILE A 211 25.75 15.88 27.00
C ILE A 211 25.80 14.46 27.65
N PRO A 212 27.01 13.85 27.82
CA PRO A 212 27.56 12.70 27.07
C PRO A 212 27.62 11.40 27.92
N ARG A 213 28.26 10.34 27.40
CA ARG A 213 28.76 9.21 28.22
C ARG A 213 30.17 9.56 28.76
N PRO A 214 30.74 8.95 29.82
CA PRO A 214 30.28 7.92 30.75
C PRO A 214 30.27 8.41 32.21
N ASP A 215 29.42 9.40 32.51
CA ASP A 215 29.32 10.06 33.82
C ASP A 215 27.88 10.29 34.31
N GLY A 216 26.84 9.79 33.61
CA GLY A 216 25.45 9.80 34.12
C GLY A 216 24.34 9.81 33.04
N ARG A 217 24.16 8.69 32.35
CA ARG A 217 23.37 8.41 31.10
C ARG A 217 21.93 8.98 31.01
N PRO A 218 21.43 9.23 29.78
CA PRO A 218 20.51 8.25 29.13
C PRO A 218 20.77 8.01 27.62
N ALA A 219 20.33 6.87 27.08
CA ALA A 219 20.38 6.51 25.64
C ALA A 219 18.97 6.50 25.00
N ALA A 220 18.91 6.48 23.67
CA ALA A 220 18.03 7.36 22.88
C ALA A 220 17.10 6.68 21.84
N PRO A 221 16.09 7.42 21.31
CA PRO A 221 15.23 7.04 20.18
C PRO A 221 16.02 6.46 19.01
N LEU A 222 15.49 5.42 18.35
CA LEU A 222 16.14 4.58 17.32
C LEU A 222 17.15 5.31 16.41
N GLY A 223 16.83 6.51 15.90
CA GLY A 223 17.75 7.29 15.05
C GLY A 223 19.12 7.57 15.67
N ARG A 224 19.19 7.86 16.98
CA ARG A 224 20.46 8.08 17.70
C ARG A 224 21.23 6.77 17.88
N LEU A 225 20.54 5.66 18.11
CA LEU A 225 21.18 4.35 18.18
C LEU A 225 21.77 3.94 16.83
N LEU A 226 21.06 4.18 15.72
CA LEU A 226 21.57 3.89 14.38
C LEU A 226 22.80 4.75 14.05
N GLU A 227 22.81 6.00 14.47
CA GLU A 227 23.98 6.87 14.30
C GLU A 227 25.16 6.44 15.18
N ALA A 228 24.90 6.07 16.44
CA ALA A 228 25.91 5.51 17.33
C ALA A 228 26.48 4.19 16.80
N ALA A 229 25.62 3.32 16.25
CA ALA A 229 26.02 2.06 15.63
C ALA A 229 26.89 2.29 14.38
N ARG A 230 26.55 3.30 13.56
CA ARG A 230 27.37 3.71 12.41
C ARG A 230 28.75 4.19 12.85
N HIS A 231 28.81 5.00 13.91
CA HIS A 231 30.08 5.50 14.46
C HIS A 231 30.92 4.37 15.06
N TRP A 232 30.28 3.48 15.83
CA TRP A 232 30.89 2.29 16.38
C TRP A 232 31.48 1.42 15.26
N GLY A 233 30.72 1.16 14.19
CA GLY A 233 31.18 0.37 13.04
C GLY A 233 32.39 1.02 12.36
N HIS A 234 32.37 2.35 12.21
CA HIS A 234 33.51 3.08 11.64
C HIS A 234 34.77 2.95 12.50
N GLN A 235 34.64 3.05 13.82
CA GLN A 235 35.76 2.87 14.74
C GLN A 235 36.34 1.45 14.69
N HIS A 236 35.50 0.43 14.52
CA HIS A 236 35.92 -0.98 14.54
C HIS A 236 36.49 -1.47 13.22
N THR A 237 36.04 -0.90 12.09
CA THR A 237 36.46 -1.34 10.74
C THR A 237 37.46 -0.39 10.08
N GLY A 238 37.58 0.85 10.57
CA GLY A 238 38.39 1.91 9.94
C GLY A 238 37.79 2.49 8.65
N VAL A 239 36.60 2.04 8.23
CA VAL A 239 35.91 2.50 7.02
C VAL A 239 34.54 3.06 7.33
N VAL A 240 33.97 3.90 6.47
CA VAL A 240 32.64 4.45 6.70
C VAL A 240 31.60 3.34 6.59
N CYS A 241 30.90 3.08 7.69
CA CYS A 241 29.83 2.10 7.72
C CYS A 241 28.50 2.70 7.30
N HIS A 242 27.64 1.85 6.76
CA HIS A 242 26.27 2.17 6.37
C HIS A 242 25.28 1.37 7.21
N ILE A 243 24.08 1.92 7.37
CA ILE A 243 22.95 1.21 7.98
C ILE A 243 22.04 0.75 6.84
N GLU A 244 21.88 -0.56 6.71
CA GLU A 244 20.92 -1.11 5.77
C GLU A 244 19.51 -1.05 6.36
N THR A 245 18.65 -0.29 5.69
CA THR A 245 17.25 -0.05 6.08
C THR A 245 16.26 -0.88 5.28
N ALA A 246 16.72 -1.54 4.21
CA ALA A 246 15.93 -2.50 3.46
C ALA A 246 15.95 -3.84 4.21
N SER A 247 14.79 -4.21 4.74
CA SER A 247 14.46 -5.45 5.47
C SER A 247 15.62 -6.43 5.65
N ALA A 248 16.29 -6.36 6.80
CA ALA A 248 17.08 -7.47 7.31
C ALA A 248 16.16 -8.57 7.86
N ASP A 249 15.07 -8.87 7.16
CA ASP A 249 14.13 -9.95 7.52
C ASP A 249 14.85 -11.30 7.50
N TRP A 250 15.90 -11.42 6.68
CA TRP A 250 16.84 -12.54 6.65
C TRP A 250 17.85 -12.56 7.82
N MET A 251 17.93 -11.48 8.62
CA MET A 251 18.74 -11.35 9.84
C MET A 251 17.94 -10.75 11.00
N ALA A 252 16.84 -11.42 11.33
CA ALA A 252 16.17 -11.24 12.61
C ALA A 252 15.47 -9.89 12.86
N GLY A 253 15.09 -9.15 11.82
CA GLY A 253 14.26 -7.94 11.96
C GLY A 253 14.96 -6.75 12.64
N GLY A 254 16.29 -6.74 12.67
CA GLY A 254 17.12 -5.60 13.11
C GLY A 254 17.64 -4.75 11.95
N PHE A 255 18.58 -3.84 12.24
CA PHE A 255 19.32 -3.09 11.22
C PHE A 255 20.75 -3.57 11.12
N VAL A 256 21.31 -3.57 9.92
CA VAL A 256 22.66 -4.10 9.68
C VAL A 256 23.64 -2.96 9.53
N VAL A 257 24.79 -3.09 10.19
CA VAL A 257 25.94 -2.22 9.98
C VAL A 257 26.89 -2.90 9.00
N THR A 258 27.13 -2.31 7.84
CA THR A 258 28.02 -2.86 6.81
C THR A 258 29.17 -1.89 6.48
N PRO A 259 30.41 -2.39 6.23
CA PRO A 259 31.51 -1.56 5.75
C PRO A 259 31.38 -1.36 4.24
N GLY A 260 31.11 -0.13 3.80
CA GLY A 260 30.90 0.18 2.38
C GLY A 260 29.49 -0.12 1.85
N ARG A 261 29.29 -0.01 0.52
CA ARG A 261 27.98 -0.10 -0.14
C ARG A 261 27.56 -1.51 -0.56
N THR A 262 28.42 -2.51 -0.34
CA THR A 262 28.19 -3.91 -0.73
C THR A 262 27.87 -4.75 0.51
N PRO A 263 26.74 -5.48 0.53
CA PRO A 263 26.21 -6.18 1.71
C PRO A 263 26.96 -7.47 2.09
N SER A 264 28.16 -7.69 1.57
CA SER A 264 28.87 -8.97 1.73
C SER A 264 29.52 -9.15 3.10
N GLU A 265 29.72 -8.08 3.87
CA GLU A 265 30.30 -8.13 5.21
C GLU A 265 29.41 -7.40 6.21
N VAL A 266 28.96 -8.13 7.23
CA VAL A 266 28.20 -7.59 8.36
C VAL A 266 29.15 -7.30 9.49
N THR A 267 29.19 -6.05 9.96
CA THR A 267 30.02 -5.63 11.09
C THR A 267 29.27 -5.76 12.41
N ALA A 268 27.97 -5.47 12.42
CA ALA A 268 27.11 -5.58 13.60
C ALA A 268 25.63 -5.58 13.22
N VAL A 269 24.79 -6.01 14.16
CA VAL A 269 23.33 -5.91 14.07
C VAL A 269 22.79 -5.02 15.16
N VAL A 270 21.93 -4.08 14.81
CA VAL A 270 21.31 -3.13 15.74
C VAL A 270 19.89 -3.57 16.03
N ARG A 271 19.57 -3.73 17.32
CA ARG A 271 18.25 -4.11 17.86
C ARG A 271 17.57 -5.24 17.07
N PRO A 272 18.19 -6.43 16.94
CA PRO A 272 17.49 -7.58 16.37
C PRO A 272 16.31 -7.97 17.26
N LEU A 273 15.29 -8.56 16.66
CA LEU A 273 14.14 -9.07 17.40
C LEU A 273 14.55 -10.37 18.13
N PRO A 274 14.37 -10.45 19.47
CA PRO A 274 14.85 -11.57 20.28
C PRO A 274 14.31 -12.95 19.90
N HIS A 275 13.17 -13.01 19.21
CA HIS A 275 12.49 -14.26 18.85
C HIS A 275 12.73 -14.69 17.40
N THR A 276 13.31 -13.83 16.57
CA THR A 276 13.68 -14.16 15.19
C THR A 276 15.19 -14.21 14.99
N ILE A 277 15.97 -13.90 16.03
CA ILE A 277 17.42 -14.01 15.97
C ILE A 277 17.85 -15.46 15.91
N ASP A 278 18.36 -15.85 14.74
CA ASP A 278 19.04 -17.12 14.56
C ASP A 278 20.48 -16.98 15.07
N TRP A 279 20.66 -17.32 16.35
CA TRP A 279 21.96 -17.37 16.98
C TRP A 279 22.90 -18.43 16.40
N ASN A 280 22.45 -19.33 15.52
CA ASN A 280 23.30 -20.32 14.88
C ASN A 280 23.79 -19.89 13.49
N SER A 281 23.37 -18.72 13.02
CA SER A 281 23.79 -18.14 11.74
C SER A 281 25.11 -17.36 11.85
N ALA A 282 25.47 -16.66 10.78
CA ALA A 282 26.56 -15.66 10.77
C ALA A 282 26.39 -14.56 11.83
N LEU A 283 25.21 -14.47 12.48
CA LEU A 283 24.96 -13.56 13.60
C LEU A 283 25.64 -13.97 14.91
N SER A 284 26.06 -15.22 15.06
CA SER A 284 26.81 -15.68 16.24
C SER A 284 28.17 -14.98 16.39
N THR A 285 28.74 -14.51 15.29
CA THR A 285 30.10 -13.96 15.24
C THR A 285 30.15 -12.44 15.19
N VAL A 286 29.00 -11.77 15.01
CA VAL A 286 28.93 -10.31 14.90
C VAL A 286 28.28 -9.69 16.16
N PRO A 287 28.77 -8.53 16.62
CA PRO A 287 28.19 -7.87 17.78
C PRO A 287 26.74 -7.40 17.56
N VAL A 288 25.93 -7.54 18.60
CA VAL A 288 24.56 -7.05 18.68
C VAL A 288 24.54 -5.74 19.47
N LEU A 289 24.09 -4.67 18.84
CA LEU A 289 24.06 -3.31 19.39
C LEU A 289 22.64 -2.96 19.84
N VAL A 290 22.49 -2.61 21.11
CA VAL A 290 21.19 -2.26 21.72
C VAL A 290 21.24 -0.88 22.36
N GLY A 291 20.07 -0.25 22.52
CA GLY A 291 19.96 1.08 23.09
C GLY A 291 19.68 1.10 24.60
N SER A 292 19.35 -0.05 25.20
CA SER A 292 18.98 -0.12 26.62
C SER A 292 19.43 -1.39 27.32
N SER A 293 19.50 -1.32 28.66
CA SER A 293 19.75 -2.50 29.50
C SER A 293 18.62 -3.52 29.43
N GLU A 294 17.38 -3.10 29.21
CA GLU A 294 16.23 -3.98 29.05
C GLU A 294 16.34 -4.84 27.77
N GLU A 295 16.76 -4.24 26.66
CA GLU A 295 17.05 -4.94 25.41
C GLU A 295 18.20 -5.93 25.57
N TYR A 296 19.27 -5.51 26.26
CA TYR A 296 20.40 -6.36 26.59
C TYR A 296 19.98 -7.60 27.35
N PHE A 297 19.28 -7.45 28.49
CA PHE A 297 18.85 -8.59 29.31
C PHE A 297 17.82 -9.46 28.58
N THR A 298 17.03 -8.87 27.69
CA THR A 298 16.06 -9.63 26.89
C THR A 298 16.75 -10.54 25.88
N LEU A 299 17.72 -10.02 25.13
CA LEU A 299 18.49 -10.83 24.17
C LEU A 299 19.38 -11.86 24.87
N GLN A 300 19.99 -11.48 26.00
CA GLN A 300 20.86 -12.36 26.79
C GLN A 300 20.16 -13.64 27.27
N ARG A 301 18.83 -13.63 27.45
CA ARG A 301 18.04 -14.83 27.80
C ARG A 301 18.04 -15.90 26.71
N THR A 302 18.26 -15.50 25.46
CA THR A 302 18.24 -16.39 24.29
C THR A 302 19.61 -16.57 23.64
N ALA A 303 20.56 -15.70 23.97
CA ALA A 303 21.87 -15.66 23.34
C ALA A 303 22.78 -16.80 23.83
N PRO A 304 23.65 -17.35 22.96
CA PRO A 304 24.69 -18.28 23.39
C PRO A 304 25.73 -17.55 24.27
N GLN A 305 26.50 -18.32 25.04
CA GLN A 305 27.41 -17.77 26.07
C GLN A 305 28.50 -16.85 25.49
N ASP A 306 28.84 -17.02 24.23
CA ASP A 306 29.86 -16.28 23.49
C ASP A 306 29.30 -15.09 22.69
N ALA A 307 27.99 -14.86 22.69
CA ALA A 307 27.38 -13.74 21.99
C ALA A 307 27.84 -12.38 22.57
N GLN A 308 28.25 -11.48 21.67
CA GLN A 308 28.64 -10.12 22.04
C GLN A 308 27.45 -9.18 21.92
N ILE A 309 26.85 -8.79 23.06
CA ILE A 309 25.77 -7.80 23.10
C ILE A 309 26.30 -6.53 23.76
N LEU A 310 26.23 -5.39 23.06
CA LEU A 310 26.78 -4.10 23.48
C LEU A 310 25.67 -3.05 23.61
N ILE A 311 25.69 -2.30 24.71
CA ILE A 311 24.76 -1.18 24.93
C ILE A 311 25.41 0.12 24.44
N LEU A 312 24.86 0.72 23.37
CA LEU A 312 25.33 1.98 22.78
C LEU A 312 24.60 3.23 23.28
#